data_AF-A0A0C2XDY1-F1
#
_entry.id   AF-A0A0C2XDY1-F1
#
_cell.length_a   1.000
_cell.length_b   1.000
_cell.length_c   1.000
_cell.angle_alpha   90.00
_cell.angle_beta   90.00
_cell.angle_gamma   90.00
#
_symmetry.space_group_name_H-M   'P 1'
#
loop_
_entity.id
_entity.type
_entity.pdbx_description
1 polymer ?
#
loop_
_entity_poly.entity_id
_entity_poly.type
_entity_poly.pdbx_seq_one_letter_code
_entity_poly.pdbx_strand_id
1 'polypeptide(L)'
;AILLRWAHEDVDTTVLMLLAQVYPILLATAASINTKNLSLFDAHFAVAVTASPVSAYLAYSAARDMFYGPNTLFEQLTYGKALIRWLGLALPVLWFAINLIISFSPRAFRNSPENCHGMTLKGWLEFQAVSNFIGVLDVMGRRDLWNDLEGRGGLGAISLALMWIWAVYLVRHRYDILSEIQLRQNRQTTRNFFLRKLFLVWTVFSASWHVVTRCHPWTIIAIIICLHWSWVLGIAKGMIMVDYELSYGQASIMSLFSIVPPLMSVGKLLRDKWDSLLAFLRNLPGAFSEGVLFLLTGLPKTWPTPLDPISISALERYWPAVCLLWLVTNAADVGWILVYVKGGSIPNPRTPGVNNPHSAWKPFSVATYAYGYCICWLNILVWTAYFDCNAWGRSLQLLLIPLAFLMCIGPFFAPIAALPLAQQRQWTHSCNSFAGEVILDGGKNPSQIPTASFFYPSQTNNSAQPYFRYSLVQNGTGNLYPQYLVFNASASASSVPPDISMISYSVQIPVISAYCASGLCAFGNYSKEPYLSFTLHDSHTRNVTQLRAVDKEWKFPNDAPSVVLNYQDGDKQGGVALQTAVTRRNHCEMLKVCIPSKTPDFATLAPLGILLMAQQTFAQYCLLPRIYSI
;
A
#
# COMPACT_ATOMS: atom_id res chain seq x y z
N ALA A 1 -13.62 -3.94 -24.73
CA ALA A 1 -12.36 -3.33 -25.23
C ALA A 1 -11.66 -4.25 -26.23
N ILE A 2 -11.23 -5.45 -25.83
CA ILE A 2 -10.59 -6.42 -26.75
C ILE A 2 -11.52 -6.76 -27.93
N LEU A 3 -12.77 -7.13 -27.65
CA LEU A 3 -13.77 -7.44 -28.68
C LEU A 3 -14.07 -6.26 -29.62
N LEU A 4 -14.14 -5.03 -29.08
CA LEU A 4 -14.36 -3.81 -29.88
C LEU A 4 -13.18 -3.47 -30.79
N ARG A 5 -11.96 -3.91 -30.47
CA ARG A 5 -10.79 -3.62 -31.29
C ARG A 5 -10.70 -4.51 -32.52
N TRP A 6 -11.23 -5.73 -32.45
CA TRP A 6 -11.15 -6.74 -33.52
C TRP A 6 -12.50 -7.07 -34.14
N ALA A 7 -13.53 -6.27 -33.85
CA ALA A 7 -14.77 -6.33 -34.59
C ALA A 7 -14.50 -5.83 -36.02
N HIS A 8 -14.48 -6.71 -37.01
CA HIS A 8 -14.30 -6.33 -38.43
C HIS A 8 -15.56 -5.75 -39.07
N GLU A 9 -16.59 -5.42 -38.28
CA GLU A 9 -17.91 -4.91 -38.72
C GLU A 9 -18.31 -3.70 -37.87
N ASP A 10 -19.43 -3.06 -38.25
CA ASP A 10 -20.00 -1.88 -37.59
C ASP A 10 -20.16 -2.06 -36.08
N VAL A 11 -19.43 -1.24 -35.33
CA VAL A 11 -19.46 -1.19 -33.85
C VAL A 11 -20.34 -0.07 -33.30
N ASP A 12 -21.01 0.68 -34.18
CA ASP A 12 -21.82 1.87 -33.87
C ASP A 12 -22.80 1.61 -32.73
N THR A 13 -23.62 0.57 -32.84
CA THR A 13 -24.67 0.23 -31.86
C THR A 13 -24.05 -0.09 -30.50
N THR A 14 -22.96 -0.85 -30.45
CA THR A 14 -22.32 -1.24 -29.20
C THR A 14 -21.66 -0.04 -28.51
N VAL A 15 -21.01 0.85 -29.28
CA VAL A 15 -20.40 2.06 -28.73
C VAL A 15 -21.46 3.04 -28.21
N LEU A 16 -22.53 3.25 -28.98
CA LEU A 16 -23.65 4.12 -28.57
C LEU A 16 -24.37 3.57 -27.35
N MET A 17 -24.62 2.26 -27.27
CA MET A 17 -25.22 1.66 -26.08
C MET A 17 -24.36 1.85 -24.84
N LEU A 18 -23.03 1.74 -24.96
CA LEU A 18 -22.12 1.95 -23.85
C LEU A 18 -22.10 3.42 -23.39
N LEU A 19 -22.06 4.37 -24.33
CA LEU A 19 -22.14 5.79 -24.02
C LEU A 19 -23.50 6.15 -23.38
N ALA A 20 -24.60 5.56 -23.88
CA ALA A 20 -25.94 5.71 -23.33
C ALA A 20 -26.11 5.07 -21.94
N GLN A 21 -25.12 4.36 -21.41
CA GLN A 21 -25.12 3.87 -20.03
C GLN A 21 -24.27 4.75 -19.13
N VAL A 22 -23.05 5.05 -19.58
CA VAL A 22 -22.10 5.83 -18.80
C VAL A 22 -22.65 7.23 -18.53
N TYR A 23 -23.20 7.91 -19.53
CA TYR A 23 -23.68 9.29 -19.37
C TYR A 23 -24.90 9.41 -18.44
N PRO A 24 -25.95 8.59 -18.55
CA PRO A 24 -27.07 8.64 -17.60
C PRO A 24 -26.69 8.30 -16.17
N ILE A 25 -25.76 7.37 -15.95
CA ILE A 25 -25.25 7.09 -14.59
C ILE A 25 -24.62 8.35 -14.01
N LEU A 26 -23.79 9.06 -14.78
CA LEU A 26 -23.13 10.28 -14.32
C LEU A 26 -24.10 11.43 -14.09
N LEU A 27 -25.12 11.57 -14.95
CA LEU A 27 -26.19 12.55 -14.76
C LEU A 27 -27.01 12.25 -13.50
N ALA A 28 -27.32 10.97 -13.25
CA ALA A 28 -28.01 10.55 -12.03
C ALA A 28 -27.15 10.82 -10.79
N THR A 29 -25.84 10.54 -10.83
CA THR A 29 -24.91 10.87 -9.75
C THR A 29 -24.87 12.39 -9.49
N ALA A 30 -24.78 13.20 -10.54
CA ALA A 30 -24.78 14.65 -10.42
C ALA A 30 -26.10 15.18 -9.83
N ALA A 31 -27.24 14.62 -10.24
CA ALA A 31 -28.55 14.95 -9.67
C ALA A 31 -28.64 14.55 -8.19
N SER A 32 -28.15 13.37 -7.81
CA SER A 32 -28.11 12.89 -6.43
C SER A 32 -27.19 13.71 -5.51
N ILE A 33 -26.09 14.24 -6.06
CA ILE A 33 -25.24 15.22 -5.35
C ILE A 33 -26.04 16.48 -5.02
N ASN A 34 -26.81 16.99 -5.99
CA ASN A 34 -27.60 18.21 -5.81
C ASN A 34 -28.72 18.03 -4.78
N THR A 35 -29.33 16.83 -4.71
CA THR A 35 -30.36 16.50 -3.72
C THR A 35 -29.78 16.05 -2.36
N LYS A 36 -28.45 16.05 -2.19
CA LYS A 36 -27.74 15.66 -0.96
C LYS A 36 -28.07 14.23 -0.49
N ASN A 37 -28.42 13.36 -1.43
CA ASN A 37 -28.88 12.00 -1.16
C ASN A 37 -28.01 10.95 -1.86
N LEU A 38 -26.75 11.28 -2.15
CA LEU A 38 -25.83 10.34 -2.79
C LEU A 38 -25.40 9.27 -1.77
N SER A 39 -25.53 8.00 -2.14
CA SER A 39 -24.93 6.91 -1.37
C SER A 39 -23.44 6.76 -1.72
N LEU A 40 -22.64 6.26 -0.77
CA LEU A 40 -21.22 6.01 -1.00
C LEU A 40 -21.01 4.93 -2.08
N PHE A 41 -21.92 3.97 -2.17
CA PHE A 41 -21.95 2.98 -3.25
C PHE A 41 -22.18 3.63 -4.61
N ASP A 42 -23.19 4.51 -4.76
CA ASP A 42 -23.49 5.17 -6.03
C ASP A 42 -22.32 6.07 -6.49
N ALA A 43 -21.66 6.73 -5.54
CA ALA A 43 -20.46 7.52 -5.79
C ALA A 43 -19.31 6.65 -6.35
N HIS A 44 -19.02 5.52 -5.69
CA HIS A 44 -17.99 4.58 -6.14
C HIS A 44 -18.35 3.89 -7.45
N PHE A 45 -19.62 3.51 -7.65
CA PHE A 45 -20.10 2.89 -8.87
C PHE A 45 -19.98 3.84 -10.06
N ALA A 46 -20.37 5.11 -9.91
CA ALA A 46 -20.27 6.11 -10.98
C ALA A 46 -18.81 6.35 -11.41
N VAL A 47 -17.89 6.45 -10.44
CA VAL A 47 -16.45 6.60 -10.68
C VAL A 47 -15.87 5.34 -11.33
N ALA A 48 -16.30 4.14 -10.91
CA ALA A 48 -15.83 2.88 -11.46
C ALA A 48 -16.32 2.64 -12.90
N VAL A 49 -17.56 2.99 -13.22
CA VAL A 49 -18.12 2.85 -14.57
C VAL A 49 -17.41 3.77 -15.57
N THR A 50 -17.09 5.00 -15.15
CA THR A 50 -16.36 5.97 -15.98
C THR A 50 -14.89 5.64 -16.16
N ALA A 51 -14.24 5.06 -15.14
CA ALA A 51 -12.87 4.55 -15.23
C ALA A 51 -12.78 3.12 -15.79
N SER A 52 -13.86 2.59 -16.39
CA SER A 52 -13.85 1.23 -16.93
C SER A 52 -12.87 1.09 -18.11
N PRO A 53 -12.30 -0.11 -18.34
CA PRO A 53 -11.35 -0.34 -19.43
C PRO A 53 -11.89 -0.02 -20.83
N VAL A 54 -13.22 -0.06 -21.00
CA VAL A 54 -13.86 0.31 -22.27
C VAL A 54 -13.96 1.83 -22.42
N SER A 55 -14.32 2.55 -21.36
CA SER A 55 -14.33 4.02 -21.35
C SER A 55 -12.93 4.60 -21.57
N ALA A 56 -11.91 4.00 -20.95
CA ALA A 56 -10.51 4.35 -21.19
C ALA A 56 -10.10 4.11 -22.66
N TYR A 57 -10.52 3.00 -23.26
CA TYR A 57 -10.26 2.70 -24.67
C TYR A 57 -10.97 3.69 -25.62
N LEU A 58 -12.21 4.08 -25.31
CA LEU A 58 -12.96 5.09 -26.07
C LEU A 58 -12.29 6.47 -26.00
N ALA A 59 -11.90 6.91 -24.80
CA ALA A 59 -11.22 8.17 -24.59
C ALA A 59 -9.87 8.22 -25.34
N TYR A 60 -9.07 7.15 -25.24
CA TYR A 60 -7.83 7.00 -26.01
C TYR A 60 -8.08 7.06 -27.52
N SER A 61 -9.10 6.33 -27.99
CA SER A 61 -9.44 6.27 -29.42
C SER A 61 -9.87 7.63 -29.96
N ALA A 62 -10.69 8.37 -29.19
CA ALA A 62 -11.17 9.69 -29.56
C ALA A 62 -10.04 10.73 -29.55
N ALA A 63 -9.15 10.69 -28.55
CA ALA A 63 -7.97 11.55 -28.51
C ALA A 63 -7.03 11.27 -29.68
N ARG A 64 -6.79 10.00 -29.99
CA ARG A 64 -5.96 9.61 -31.13
C ARG A 64 -6.54 10.08 -32.46
N ASP A 65 -7.83 9.87 -32.68
CA ASP A 65 -8.52 10.32 -33.90
C ASP A 65 -8.42 11.84 -34.09
N MET A 66 -8.55 12.61 -33.01
CA MET A 66 -8.44 14.08 -33.06
C MET A 66 -7.02 14.58 -33.37
N PHE A 67 -5.98 13.94 -32.85
CA PHE A 67 -4.62 14.48 -32.91
C PHE A 67 -3.67 13.78 -33.91
N TYR A 68 -3.92 12.51 -34.24
CA TYR A 68 -2.98 11.67 -35.00
C TYR A 68 -3.64 10.84 -36.10
N GLY A 69 -4.95 11.02 -36.32
CA GLY A 69 -5.74 10.28 -37.30
C GLY A 69 -6.44 9.04 -36.73
N PRO A 70 -7.37 8.46 -37.49
CA PRO A 70 -8.27 7.41 -37.00
C PRO A 70 -7.49 6.17 -36.59
N ASN A 71 -7.98 5.52 -35.54
CA ASN A 71 -7.53 4.18 -35.16
C ASN A 71 -8.54 3.14 -35.64
N THR A 72 -8.24 1.85 -35.44
CA THR A 72 -9.11 0.75 -35.89
C THR A 72 -10.57 0.91 -35.46
N LEU A 73 -10.82 1.46 -34.25
CA LEU A 73 -12.18 1.74 -33.80
C LEU A 73 -12.87 2.82 -34.66
N PHE A 74 -12.21 3.97 -34.89
CA PHE A 74 -12.78 5.06 -35.70
C PHE A 74 -12.83 4.76 -37.20
N GLU A 75 -12.01 3.83 -37.68
CA GLU A 75 -12.11 3.24 -39.01
C GLU A 75 -13.36 2.37 -39.14
N GLN A 76 -13.70 1.60 -38.10
CA GLN A 76 -14.84 0.68 -38.06
C GLN A 76 -16.19 1.35 -37.80
N LEU A 77 -16.20 2.59 -37.28
CA LEU A 77 -17.45 3.35 -37.16
C LEU A 77 -17.94 3.76 -38.56
N THR A 78 -19.23 3.63 -38.86
CA THR A 78 -19.81 4.15 -40.12
C THR A 78 -20.52 5.47 -39.89
N TYR A 79 -21.30 5.60 -38.82
CA TYR A 79 -22.08 6.79 -38.48
C TYR A 79 -21.64 7.45 -37.17
N GLY A 80 -22.00 8.73 -36.98
CA GLY A 80 -21.88 9.39 -35.69
C GLY A 80 -20.45 9.62 -35.16
N LYS A 81 -19.41 9.49 -35.99
CA LYS A 81 -17.99 9.64 -35.59
C LYS A 81 -17.71 10.91 -34.79
N ALA A 82 -18.25 12.04 -35.24
CA ALA A 82 -18.06 13.32 -34.55
C ALA A 82 -18.65 13.30 -33.13
N LEU A 83 -19.87 12.77 -32.98
CA LEU A 83 -20.53 12.65 -31.67
C LEU A 83 -19.75 11.72 -30.74
N ILE A 84 -19.35 10.54 -31.22
CA ILE A 84 -18.58 9.56 -30.44
C ILE A 84 -17.21 10.14 -30.04
N ARG A 85 -16.56 10.92 -30.92
CA ARG A 85 -15.31 11.63 -30.62
C ARG A 85 -15.48 12.60 -29.46
N TRP A 86 -16.48 13.48 -29.52
CA TRP A 86 -16.72 14.46 -28.47
C TRP A 86 -17.13 13.80 -27.14
N LEU A 87 -18.02 12.81 -27.19
CA LEU A 87 -18.41 12.06 -26.01
C LEU A 87 -17.25 11.25 -25.42
N GLY A 88 -16.37 10.70 -26.25
CA GLY A 88 -15.16 10.01 -25.78
C GLY A 88 -14.15 10.96 -25.11
N LEU A 89 -13.96 12.16 -25.65
CA LEU A 89 -13.09 13.20 -25.07
C LEU A 89 -13.65 13.81 -23.78
N ALA A 90 -14.97 13.86 -23.64
CA ALA A 90 -15.63 14.38 -22.44
C ALA A 90 -15.58 13.39 -21.25
N LEU A 91 -15.40 12.09 -21.48
CA LEU A 91 -15.36 11.08 -20.40
C LEU A 91 -14.29 11.34 -19.32
N PRO A 92 -13.00 11.59 -19.65
CA PRO A 92 -11.98 11.90 -18.64
C PRO A 92 -12.27 13.19 -17.87
N VAL A 93 -12.82 14.20 -18.57
CA VAL A 93 -13.19 15.49 -17.97
C VAL A 93 -14.32 15.31 -16.97
N LEU A 94 -15.34 14.54 -17.34
CA LEU A 94 -16.50 14.27 -16.51
C LEU A 94 -16.15 13.40 -15.30
N TRP A 95 -15.30 12.38 -15.50
CA TRP A 95 -14.73 11.58 -14.41
C TRP A 95 -13.98 12.46 -13.41
N PHE A 96 -13.10 13.35 -13.90
CA PHE A 96 -12.31 14.24 -13.05
C PHE A 96 -13.21 15.22 -12.27
N ALA A 97 -14.19 15.82 -12.94
CA ALA A 97 -15.14 16.74 -12.32
C ALA A 97 -15.95 16.06 -11.20
N ILE A 98 -16.49 14.87 -11.45
CA ILE A 98 -17.27 14.13 -10.45
C ILE A 98 -16.39 13.68 -9.29
N ASN A 99 -15.15 13.23 -9.56
CA ASN A 99 -14.19 12.87 -8.51
C ASN A 99 -13.87 14.06 -7.59
N LEU A 100 -13.63 15.25 -8.17
CA LEU A 100 -13.43 16.47 -7.39
C LEU A 100 -14.67 16.83 -6.57
N ILE A 101 -15.85 16.86 -7.19
CA ILE A 101 -17.09 17.23 -6.50
C ILE A 101 -17.36 16.30 -5.33
N ILE A 102 -17.20 14.99 -5.50
CA ILE A 102 -17.39 14.01 -4.43
C ILE A 102 -16.35 14.20 -3.31
N SER A 103 -15.07 14.39 -3.67
CA SER A 103 -13.98 14.49 -2.70
C SER A 103 -14.04 15.75 -1.82
N PHE A 104 -14.47 16.87 -2.41
CA PHE A 104 -14.50 18.16 -1.73
C PHE A 104 -15.88 18.52 -1.16
N SER A 105 -16.94 17.75 -1.45
CA SER A 105 -18.29 18.09 -0.98
C SER A 105 -18.55 17.57 0.44
N PRO A 106 -18.76 18.48 1.42
CA PRO A 106 -19.13 18.10 2.79
C PRO A 106 -20.63 17.81 2.95
N ARG A 107 -21.39 17.76 1.85
CA ARG A 107 -22.86 17.62 1.84
C ARG A 107 -23.38 16.66 0.77
N ALA A 108 -22.51 15.98 0.03
CA ALA A 108 -22.94 15.09 -1.04
C ALA A 108 -23.66 13.85 -0.49
N PHE A 109 -23.27 13.36 0.69
CA PHE A 109 -23.71 12.08 1.23
C PHE A 109 -24.89 12.18 2.20
N ARG A 110 -25.73 11.14 2.22
CA ARG A 110 -26.94 11.07 3.08
C ARG A 110 -26.64 11.16 4.60
N ASN A 111 -25.42 10.79 5.02
CA ASN A 111 -24.97 10.78 6.44
C ASN A 111 -23.83 11.80 6.71
N SER A 112 -23.73 12.84 5.88
CA SER A 112 -22.56 13.72 5.79
C SER A 112 -22.22 14.61 7.00
N PRO A 113 -23.12 15.00 7.93
CA PRO A 113 -22.73 15.92 9.00
C PRO A 113 -21.79 15.33 10.05
N GLU A 114 -21.86 14.03 10.32
CA GLU A 114 -21.13 13.38 11.43
C GLU A 114 -19.84 12.68 11.01
N ASN A 115 -19.73 12.23 9.74
CA ASN A 115 -18.64 11.34 9.30
C ASN A 115 -17.81 11.87 8.12
N CYS A 116 -18.17 12.99 7.48
CA CYS A 116 -17.52 13.47 6.26
C CYS A 116 -17.08 14.93 6.38
N HIS A 117 -15.90 15.17 6.98
CA HIS A 117 -15.21 16.43 6.81
C HIS A 117 -14.60 16.47 5.40
N GLY A 118 -14.96 17.49 4.60
CA GLY A 118 -14.48 17.63 3.22
C GLY A 118 -12.95 17.53 3.14
N MET A 119 -12.45 16.89 2.08
CA MET A 119 -11.02 16.62 1.92
C MET A 119 -10.24 17.92 1.64
N THR A 120 -9.05 18.09 2.22
CA THR A 120 -8.16 19.22 1.85
C THR A 120 -7.49 18.95 0.50
N LEU A 121 -7.10 19.99 -0.23
CA LEU A 121 -6.37 19.83 -1.50
C LEU A 121 -5.08 19.02 -1.32
N LYS A 122 -4.35 19.27 -0.22
CA LYS A 122 -3.16 18.50 0.15
C LYS A 122 -3.52 17.02 0.36
N GLY A 123 -4.56 16.73 1.14
CA GLY A 123 -5.04 15.37 1.36
C GLY A 123 -5.47 14.69 0.07
N TRP A 124 -6.19 15.40 -0.81
CA TRP A 124 -6.62 14.88 -2.11
C TRP A 124 -5.43 14.61 -3.04
N LEU A 125 -4.45 15.50 -3.11
CA LEU A 125 -3.23 15.27 -3.90
C LEU A 125 -2.42 14.10 -3.34
N GLU A 126 -2.26 14.01 -2.01
CA GLU A 126 -1.64 12.86 -1.35
C GLU A 126 -2.41 11.58 -1.68
N PHE A 127 -3.75 11.60 -1.62
CA PHE A 127 -4.56 10.44 -1.97
C PHE A 127 -4.48 10.09 -3.45
N GLN A 128 -4.51 11.03 -4.38
CA GLN A 128 -4.39 10.74 -5.81
C GLN A 128 -2.97 10.25 -6.15
N ALA A 129 -1.94 10.81 -5.53
CA ALA A 129 -0.58 10.30 -5.64
C ALA A 129 -0.51 8.88 -5.05
N VAL A 130 -1.09 8.65 -3.87
CA VAL A 130 -1.07 7.36 -3.18
C VAL A 130 -2.00 6.32 -3.83
N SER A 131 -3.06 6.73 -4.52
CA SER A 131 -4.07 5.83 -5.10
C SER A 131 -3.81 5.57 -6.59
N ASN A 132 -3.26 6.54 -7.33
CA ASN A 132 -2.95 6.35 -8.75
C ASN A 132 -1.49 5.95 -8.98
N PHE A 133 -0.55 6.56 -8.25
CA PHE A 133 0.88 6.24 -8.37
C PHE A 133 1.26 5.13 -7.41
N ILE A 134 0.80 5.23 -6.16
CA ILE A 134 0.99 4.22 -5.14
C ILE A 134 -0.20 3.24 -5.14
N GLY A 135 -1.32 3.34 -5.88
CA GLY A 135 -2.33 2.24 -5.86
C GLY A 135 -1.76 0.91 -6.38
N VAL A 136 -0.75 1.01 -7.24
CA VAL A 136 0.12 -0.07 -7.70
C VAL A 136 1.21 -0.42 -6.66
N LEU A 137 1.64 0.53 -5.81
CA LEU A 137 2.69 0.41 -4.78
C LEU A 137 2.20 0.34 -3.30
N ASP A 138 0.91 0.51 -3.02
CA ASP A 138 0.17 0.65 -1.73
C ASP A 138 -0.46 -0.71 -1.42
N VAL A 139 -0.71 -1.47 -2.48
CA VAL A 139 -0.62 -2.93 -2.49
C VAL A 139 0.65 -3.43 -1.81
N MET A 140 1.73 -2.63 -1.75
CA MET A 140 3.07 -3.08 -1.37
C MET A 140 3.65 -2.37 -0.14
N GLY A 141 3.18 -1.16 0.21
CA GLY A 141 3.67 -0.37 1.34
C GLY A 141 2.99 -0.64 2.69
N ARG A 142 1.77 -1.21 2.70
CA ARG A 142 1.00 -1.42 3.94
C ARG A 142 0.45 -2.84 4.13
N ARG A 143 0.52 -3.69 3.10
CA ARG A 143 0.01 -5.06 3.12
C ARG A 143 1.06 -5.97 2.48
N ASP A 144 1.46 -7.01 3.19
CA ASP A 144 2.40 -8.03 2.71
C ASP A 144 2.07 -8.51 1.28
N LEU A 145 3.07 -8.92 0.50
CA LEU A 145 2.88 -9.65 -0.77
C LEU A 145 1.90 -10.83 -0.62
N TRP A 146 1.91 -11.44 0.58
CA TRP A 146 0.96 -12.47 0.98
C TRP A 146 -0.50 -11.99 0.97
N ASN A 147 -0.77 -10.77 1.43
CA ASN A 147 -2.10 -10.18 1.38
C ASN A 147 -2.51 -9.76 -0.04
N ASP A 148 -1.55 -9.47 -0.94
CA ASP A 148 -1.85 -9.30 -2.37
C ASP A 148 -2.24 -10.63 -3.02
N LEU A 149 -1.55 -11.73 -2.70
CA LEU A 149 -1.89 -13.09 -3.13
C LEU A 149 -3.23 -13.56 -2.56
N GLU A 150 -3.44 -13.46 -1.25
CA GLU A 150 -4.62 -13.97 -0.54
C GLU A 150 -5.85 -13.06 -0.74
N GLY A 151 -5.66 -11.73 -0.73
CA GLY A 151 -6.77 -10.76 -0.78
C GLY A 151 -7.06 -10.15 -2.15
N ARG A 152 -6.15 -10.28 -3.14
CA ARG A 152 -6.31 -9.73 -4.50
C ARG A 152 -5.90 -10.69 -5.62
N GLY A 153 -5.46 -11.92 -5.29
CA GLY A 153 -5.05 -12.92 -6.26
C GLY A 153 -3.72 -12.63 -6.99
N GLY A 154 -2.87 -11.76 -6.45
CA GLY A 154 -1.55 -11.44 -7.01
C GLY A 154 -1.54 -10.38 -8.12
N LEU A 155 -2.61 -9.58 -8.23
CA LEU A 155 -2.72 -8.51 -9.24
C LEU A 155 -1.55 -7.50 -9.14
N GLY A 156 -1.13 -7.14 -7.92
CA GLY A 156 0.01 -6.24 -7.73
C GLY A 156 1.28 -6.79 -8.33
N ALA A 157 1.60 -8.04 -8.00
CA ALA A 157 2.77 -8.74 -8.54
C ALA A 157 2.76 -8.83 -10.08
N ILE A 158 1.60 -9.18 -10.67
CA ILE A 158 1.45 -9.28 -12.13
C ILE A 158 1.58 -7.92 -12.80
N SER A 159 0.97 -6.87 -12.25
CA SER A 159 1.06 -5.50 -12.79
C SER A 159 2.50 -4.99 -12.81
N LEU A 160 3.28 -5.34 -11.77
CA LEU A 160 4.70 -4.98 -11.68
C LEU A 160 5.53 -5.74 -12.70
N ALA A 161 5.32 -7.05 -12.84
CA ALA A 161 5.99 -7.84 -13.87
C ALA A 161 5.72 -7.28 -15.28
N LEU A 162 4.50 -6.82 -15.54
CA LEU A 162 4.16 -6.18 -16.82
C LEU A 162 4.80 -4.81 -17.01
N MET A 163 4.85 -3.97 -15.97
CA MET A 163 5.61 -2.72 -16.03
C MET A 163 7.10 -2.97 -16.29
N TRP A 164 7.66 -4.02 -15.70
CA TRP A 164 9.05 -4.42 -15.92
C TRP A 164 9.29 -4.89 -17.36
N ILE A 165 8.42 -5.77 -17.88
CA ILE A 165 8.47 -6.20 -19.28
C ILE A 165 8.34 -4.99 -20.21
N TRP A 166 7.46 -4.05 -19.90
CA TRP A 166 7.30 -2.81 -20.65
C TRP A 166 8.57 -1.96 -20.63
N ALA A 167 9.19 -1.79 -19.46
CA ALA A 167 10.47 -1.09 -19.31
C ALA A 167 11.56 -1.71 -20.20
N VAL A 168 11.70 -3.04 -20.18
CA VAL A 168 12.67 -3.74 -21.03
C VAL A 168 12.35 -3.52 -22.51
N TYR A 169 11.08 -3.56 -22.91
CA TYR A 169 10.69 -3.25 -24.29
C TYR A 169 11.01 -1.82 -24.71
N LEU A 170 10.82 -0.83 -23.82
CA LEU A 170 11.21 0.55 -24.11
C LEU A 170 12.71 0.67 -24.37
N VAL A 171 13.55 -0.02 -23.60
CA VAL A 171 15.00 0.05 -23.79
C VAL A 171 15.46 -0.69 -25.06
N ARG A 172 14.88 -1.86 -25.33
CA ARG A 172 15.22 -2.64 -26.53
C ARG A 172 14.75 -1.96 -27.82
N HIS A 173 13.61 -1.27 -27.80
CA HIS A 173 13.11 -0.48 -28.92
C HIS A 173 13.57 0.99 -28.89
N ARG A 174 14.61 1.36 -28.14
CA ARG A 174 15.02 2.78 -28.01
C ARG A 174 15.27 3.47 -29.35
N TYR A 175 15.88 2.79 -30.31
CA TYR A 175 16.18 3.34 -31.63
C TYR A 175 14.91 3.52 -32.47
N ASP A 176 14.01 2.54 -32.43
CA ASP A 176 12.70 2.58 -33.10
C ASP A 176 11.81 3.69 -32.50
N ILE A 177 11.91 3.91 -31.19
CA ILE A 177 11.19 4.98 -30.49
C ILE A 177 11.76 6.34 -30.88
N LEU A 178 13.10 6.48 -30.92
CA LEU A 178 13.75 7.72 -31.33
C LEU A 178 13.45 8.07 -32.79
N SER A 179 13.43 7.08 -33.69
CA SER A 179 13.07 7.30 -35.10
C SER A 179 11.61 7.75 -35.24
N GLU A 180 10.69 7.10 -34.52
CA GLU A 180 9.28 7.47 -34.49
C GLU A 180 9.07 8.87 -33.88
N ILE A 181 9.84 9.25 -32.85
CA ILE A 181 9.83 10.60 -32.28
C ILE A 181 10.29 11.62 -33.33
N GLN A 182 11.40 11.37 -34.04
CA GLN A 182 11.92 12.26 -35.07
C GLN A 182 10.91 12.43 -36.22
N LEU A 183 10.30 11.34 -36.68
CA LEU A 183 9.25 11.37 -37.70
C LEU A 183 8.05 12.22 -37.26
N ARG A 184 7.62 12.09 -36.00
CA ARG A 184 6.51 12.87 -35.45
C ARG A 184 6.87 14.34 -35.25
N GLN A 185 8.07 14.63 -34.79
CA GLN A 185 8.57 16.00 -34.66
C GLN A 185 8.63 16.71 -36.01
N ASN A 186 9.08 16.02 -37.06
CA ASN A 186 9.15 16.57 -38.42
C ASN A 186 7.77 16.86 -39.02
N ARG A 187 6.73 16.14 -38.60
CA ARG A 187 5.32 16.40 -39.00
C ARG A 187 4.65 17.51 -38.20
N GLN A 188 5.29 17.98 -37.13
CA GLN A 188 4.66 18.87 -36.16
C GLN A 188 4.92 20.35 -36.51
N THR A 189 3.89 21.05 -36.96
CA THR A 189 3.94 22.45 -37.43
C THR A 189 3.59 23.50 -36.36
N THR A 190 3.43 23.13 -35.09
CA THR A 190 2.97 24.06 -34.05
C THR A 190 4.04 25.07 -33.61
N ARG A 191 3.75 26.36 -33.78
CA ARG A 191 4.66 27.49 -33.54
C ARG A 191 4.76 27.93 -32.06
N ASN A 192 3.85 27.48 -31.20
CA ASN A 192 3.76 27.89 -29.78
C ASN A 192 4.72 27.11 -28.87
N PHE A 193 5.60 27.83 -28.16
CA PHE A 193 6.65 27.26 -27.31
C PHE A 193 6.13 26.38 -26.17
N PHE A 194 5.12 26.83 -25.42
CA PHE A 194 4.54 26.06 -24.31
C PHE A 194 3.84 24.77 -24.78
N LEU A 195 3.06 24.87 -25.85
CA LEU A 195 2.44 23.71 -26.49
C LEU A 195 3.51 22.74 -26.99
N ARG A 196 4.62 23.23 -27.56
CA ARG A 196 5.72 22.38 -28.05
C ARG A 196 6.35 21.52 -26.95
N LYS A 197 6.53 22.05 -25.74
CA LYS A 197 7.06 21.28 -24.58
C LYS A 197 6.07 20.21 -24.10
N LEU A 198 4.79 20.56 -23.97
CA LEU A 198 3.75 19.62 -23.54
C LEU A 198 3.51 18.52 -24.59
N PHE A 199 3.53 18.90 -25.87
CA PHE A 199 3.52 17.96 -26.97
C PHE A 199 4.77 17.08 -26.99
N LEU A 200 5.97 17.57 -26.66
CA LEU A 200 7.18 16.73 -26.64
C LEU A 200 7.03 15.56 -25.66
N VAL A 201 6.57 15.83 -24.44
CA VAL A 201 6.32 14.78 -23.42
C VAL A 201 5.30 13.77 -23.95
N TRP A 202 4.20 14.27 -24.54
CA TRP A 202 3.19 13.42 -25.13
C TRP A 202 3.69 12.63 -26.36
N THR A 203 4.53 13.22 -27.20
CA THR A 203 5.12 12.59 -28.39
C THR A 203 6.04 11.46 -27.99
N VAL A 204 6.88 11.65 -26.95
CA VAL A 204 7.73 10.59 -26.39
C VAL A 204 6.88 9.44 -25.88
N PHE A 205 5.86 9.72 -25.07
CA PHE A 205 4.95 8.68 -24.56
C PHE A 205 4.20 7.96 -25.68
N SER A 206 3.66 8.70 -26.65
CA SER A 206 2.86 8.16 -27.74
C SER A 206 3.69 7.37 -28.74
N ALA A 207 4.92 7.79 -29.04
CA ALA A 207 5.85 7.03 -29.87
C ALA A 207 6.27 5.73 -29.17
N SER A 208 6.65 5.83 -27.90
CA SER A 208 6.99 4.69 -27.04
C SER A 208 5.86 3.65 -27.01
N TRP A 209 4.63 4.11 -26.76
CA TRP A 209 3.44 3.28 -26.80
C TRP A 209 3.19 2.67 -28.18
N HIS A 210 3.34 3.44 -29.25
CA HIS A 210 3.06 2.97 -30.61
C HIS A 210 3.99 1.84 -31.04
N VAL A 211 5.29 2.02 -30.84
CA VAL A 211 6.32 1.06 -31.23
C VAL A 211 6.16 -0.24 -30.44
N VAL A 212 6.11 -0.16 -29.10
CA VAL A 212 6.00 -1.34 -28.24
C VAL A 212 4.73 -2.14 -28.54
N THR A 213 3.59 -1.46 -28.71
CA THR A 213 2.33 -2.16 -28.93
C THR A 213 2.16 -2.75 -30.34
N ARG A 214 2.87 -2.23 -31.33
CA ARG A 214 2.95 -2.82 -32.68
C ARG A 214 3.85 -4.05 -32.69
N CYS A 215 5.01 -3.98 -32.04
CA CYS A 215 5.97 -5.09 -31.98
C CYS A 215 5.49 -6.21 -31.05
N HIS A 216 4.83 -5.85 -29.95
CA HIS A 216 4.37 -6.77 -28.90
C HIS A 216 2.88 -6.57 -28.60
N PRO A 217 1.98 -7.03 -29.49
CA PRO A 217 0.55 -6.79 -29.36
C PRO A 217 -0.08 -7.43 -28.10
N TRP A 218 0.56 -8.48 -27.56
CA TRP A 218 0.12 -9.16 -26.33
C TRP A 218 0.16 -8.24 -25.09
N THR A 219 1.03 -7.22 -25.07
CA THR A 219 1.17 -6.28 -23.94
C THR A 219 -0.12 -5.49 -23.70
N ILE A 220 -0.84 -5.10 -24.75
CA ILE A 220 -2.12 -4.41 -24.62
C ILE A 220 -3.14 -5.30 -23.90
N ILE A 221 -3.15 -6.60 -24.22
CA ILE A 221 -4.07 -7.55 -23.60
C ILE A 221 -3.74 -7.69 -22.12
N ALA A 222 -2.46 -7.83 -21.80
CA ALA A 222 -2.01 -7.92 -20.42
C ALA A 222 -2.39 -6.67 -19.61
N ILE A 223 -2.24 -5.47 -20.17
CA ILE A 223 -2.69 -4.22 -19.56
C ILE A 223 -4.21 -4.20 -19.38
N ILE A 224 -4.98 -4.56 -20.41
CA ILE A 224 -6.44 -4.60 -20.32
C ILE A 224 -6.90 -5.61 -19.25
N ILE A 225 -6.28 -6.79 -19.17
CA ILE A 225 -6.57 -7.80 -18.14
C ILE A 225 -6.28 -7.23 -16.76
N CYS A 226 -5.15 -6.56 -16.55
CA CYS A 226 -4.82 -5.95 -15.25
C CYS A 226 -5.82 -4.85 -14.88
N LEU A 227 -6.19 -3.99 -15.83
CA LEU A 227 -7.22 -2.97 -15.62
C LEU A 227 -8.58 -3.61 -15.30
N HIS A 228 -8.96 -4.69 -15.98
CA HIS A 228 -10.20 -5.43 -15.71
C HIS A 228 -10.17 -6.09 -14.33
N TRP A 229 -9.09 -6.76 -13.98
CA TRP A 229 -8.92 -7.41 -12.69
C TRP A 229 -8.96 -6.38 -11.56
N SER A 230 -8.26 -5.25 -11.71
CA SER A 230 -8.32 -4.12 -10.77
C SER A 230 -9.74 -3.58 -10.62
N TRP A 231 -10.45 -3.42 -11.74
CA TRP A 231 -11.82 -2.92 -11.76
C TRP A 231 -12.80 -3.88 -11.06
N VAL A 232 -12.72 -5.18 -11.34
CA VAL A 232 -13.55 -6.23 -10.71
C VAL A 232 -13.30 -6.28 -9.20
N LEU A 233 -12.04 -6.23 -8.75
CA LEU A 233 -11.71 -6.19 -7.32
C LEU A 233 -12.24 -4.94 -6.64
N GLY A 234 -12.20 -3.79 -7.32
CA GLY A 234 -12.77 -2.53 -6.83
C GLY A 234 -14.28 -2.65 -6.59
N ILE A 235 -15.01 -3.22 -7.56
CA ILE A 235 -16.46 -3.45 -7.45
C ILE A 235 -16.75 -4.48 -6.35
N ALA A 236 -16.05 -5.62 -6.33
CA ALA A 236 -16.27 -6.67 -5.35
C ALA A 236 -16.08 -6.16 -3.91
N LYS A 237 -15.05 -5.35 -3.66
CA LYS A 237 -14.84 -4.72 -2.35
C LYS A 237 -15.94 -3.71 -2.02
N GLY A 238 -16.39 -2.93 -3.00
CA GLY A 238 -17.54 -2.04 -2.84
C GLY A 238 -18.82 -2.78 -2.44
N MET A 239 -19.04 -3.98 -2.97
CA MET A 239 -20.20 -4.82 -2.61
C MET A 239 -20.08 -5.44 -1.21
N ILE A 240 -18.88 -5.83 -0.78
CA ILE A 240 -18.65 -6.45 0.53
C ILE A 240 -18.71 -5.42 1.68
N MET A 241 -18.38 -4.16 1.42
CA MET A 241 -18.36 -3.11 2.45
C MET A 241 -19.74 -2.58 2.87
N VAL A 242 -20.80 -2.95 2.18
CA VAL A 242 -22.16 -2.51 2.50
C VAL A 242 -22.89 -3.70 3.11
N ASP A 243 -22.87 -3.79 4.44
CA ASP A 243 -23.81 -4.64 5.18
C ASP A 243 -25.23 -4.27 4.77
N TYR A 244 -25.87 -5.16 3.99
CA TYR A 244 -27.31 -5.42 3.76
C TYR A 244 -28.37 -4.29 3.73
N GLU A 245 -28.03 -3.00 3.79
CA GLU A 245 -28.97 -1.92 3.52
C GLU A 245 -28.84 -1.49 2.06
N LEU A 246 -29.28 -2.38 1.17
CA LEU A 246 -29.69 -2.03 -0.19
C LEU A 246 -30.90 -1.09 -0.10
N SER A 247 -30.63 0.19 0.16
CA SER A 247 -31.57 1.29 0.00
C SER A 247 -32.08 1.30 -1.45
N TYR A 248 -33.28 0.76 -1.61
CA TYR A 248 -34.06 0.58 -2.83
C TYR A 248 -34.04 1.78 -3.81
N GLY A 249 -34.04 1.47 -5.10
CA GLY A 249 -34.85 2.21 -6.07
C GLY A 249 -34.24 2.43 -7.45
N GLN A 250 -33.35 3.41 -7.59
CA GLN A 250 -33.01 3.95 -8.92
C GLN A 250 -31.72 3.39 -9.53
N ALA A 251 -30.64 3.29 -8.75
CA ALA A 251 -29.34 2.87 -9.27
C ALA A 251 -29.22 1.35 -9.43
N SER A 252 -29.85 0.52 -8.58
CA SER A 252 -29.75 -0.94 -8.71
C SER A 252 -30.55 -1.46 -9.91
N ILE A 253 -31.77 -0.95 -10.12
CA ILE A 253 -32.59 -1.29 -11.28
C ILE A 253 -31.93 -0.77 -12.56
N MET A 254 -31.45 0.50 -12.59
CA MET A 254 -30.65 0.97 -13.72
C MET A 254 -29.36 0.19 -13.91
N SER A 255 -28.69 -0.27 -12.85
CA SER A 255 -27.46 -1.07 -12.97
C SER A 255 -27.73 -2.45 -13.57
N LEU A 256 -28.82 -3.13 -13.15
CA LEU A 256 -29.23 -4.42 -13.71
C LEU A 256 -29.61 -4.28 -15.19
N PHE A 257 -30.43 -3.29 -15.53
CA PHE A 257 -30.81 -2.99 -16.92
C PHE A 257 -29.67 -2.36 -17.73
N SER A 258 -28.63 -1.81 -17.09
CA SER A 258 -27.41 -1.37 -17.78
C SER A 258 -26.47 -2.52 -18.08
N ILE A 259 -26.47 -3.60 -17.32
CA ILE A 259 -25.55 -4.74 -17.52
C ILE A 259 -26.08 -5.73 -18.55
N VAL A 260 -27.40 -5.92 -18.64
CA VAL A 260 -28.02 -6.88 -19.56
C VAL A 260 -27.75 -6.56 -21.04
N PRO A 261 -27.95 -5.33 -21.56
CA PRO A 261 -27.72 -5.05 -22.98
C PRO A 261 -26.25 -5.20 -23.42
N PRO A 262 -25.22 -4.79 -22.64
CA PRO A 262 -23.82 -5.06 -22.91
C PRO A 262 -23.49 -6.55 -22.80
N LEU A 263 -24.05 -7.29 -21.84
CA LEU A 263 -23.88 -8.74 -21.79
C LEU A 263 -24.47 -9.42 -23.02
N MET A 264 -25.64 -8.98 -23.49
CA MET A 264 -26.23 -9.48 -24.73
C MET A 264 -25.43 -9.07 -25.96
N SER A 265 -24.92 -7.83 -26.02
CA SER A 265 -24.06 -7.37 -27.13
C SER A 265 -22.72 -8.08 -27.13
N VAL A 266 -22.11 -8.32 -25.96
CA VAL A 266 -20.88 -9.10 -25.80
C VAL A 266 -21.14 -10.57 -26.11
N GLY A 267 -22.25 -11.15 -25.67
CA GLY A 267 -22.66 -12.51 -25.98
C GLY A 267 -22.90 -12.71 -27.48
N LYS A 268 -23.53 -11.72 -28.13
CA LYS A 268 -23.69 -11.70 -29.59
C LYS A 268 -22.35 -11.56 -30.30
N LEU A 269 -21.49 -10.63 -29.88
CA LEU A 269 -20.13 -10.50 -30.44
C LEU A 269 -19.27 -11.75 -30.26
N LEU A 270 -19.36 -12.40 -29.09
CA LEU A 270 -18.67 -13.64 -28.78
C LEU A 270 -19.18 -14.78 -29.65
N ARG A 271 -20.49 -14.87 -29.86
CA ARG A 271 -21.11 -15.88 -30.73
C ARG A 271 -20.71 -15.65 -32.19
N ASP A 272 -20.85 -14.42 -32.69
CA ASP A 272 -20.65 -14.08 -34.10
C ASP A 272 -19.17 -14.11 -34.50
N LYS A 273 -18.25 -13.93 -33.55
CA LYS A 273 -16.79 -13.87 -33.79
C LYS A 273 -16.01 -14.91 -32.99
N TRP A 274 -16.66 -15.99 -32.55
CA TRP A 274 -16.04 -17.06 -31.78
C TRP A 274 -14.80 -17.61 -32.50
N ASP A 275 -14.89 -17.87 -33.81
CA ASP A 275 -13.79 -18.44 -34.58
C ASP A 275 -12.60 -17.48 -34.73
N SER A 276 -12.86 -16.18 -34.88
CA SER A 276 -11.81 -15.15 -34.92
C SER A 276 -11.15 -14.97 -33.56
N LEU A 277 -11.94 -14.98 -32.49
CA LEU A 277 -11.42 -14.97 -31.11
C LEU A 277 -10.59 -16.21 -30.83
N LEU A 278 -11.03 -17.39 -31.27
CA LEU A 278 -10.37 -18.66 -31.04
C LEU A 278 -9.08 -18.78 -31.86
N ALA A 279 -9.08 -18.33 -33.12
CA ALA A 279 -7.87 -18.20 -33.93
C ALA A 279 -6.87 -17.22 -33.30
N PHE A 280 -7.36 -16.08 -32.79
CA PHE A 280 -6.53 -15.13 -32.06
C PHE A 280 -5.93 -15.74 -30.77
N LEU A 281 -6.77 -16.37 -29.93
CA LEU A 281 -6.35 -17.03 -28.70
C LEU A 281 -5.38 -18.18 -28.98
N ARG A 282 -5.50 -18.86 -30.12
CA ARG A 282 -4.58 -19.89 -30.58
C ARG A 282 -3.22 -19.32 -31.01
N ASN A 283 -3.20 -18.08 -31.52
CA ASN A 283 -1.98 -17.38 -31.92
C ASN A 283 -1.30 -16.62 -30.76
N LEU A 284 -2.03 -16.34 -29.68
CA LEU A 284 -1.53 -15.62 -28.51
C LEU A 284 -0.32 -16.32 -27.84
N PRO A 285 -0.29 -17.64 -27.62
CA PRO A 285 0.88 -18.33 -27.09
C PRO A 285 2.13 -18.14 -27.96
N GLY A 286 1.96 -18.14 -29.29
CA GLY A 286 3.05 -17.87 -30.23
C GLY A 286 3.57 -16.44 -30.10
N ALA A 287 2.68 -15.44 -30.12
CA ALA A 287 3.05 -14.03 -29.96
C ALA A 287 3.67 -13.73 -28.57
N PHE A 288 3.21 -14.42 -27.53
CA PHE A 288 3.79 -14.35 -26.19
C PHE A 288 5.18 -14.99 -26.16
N SER A 289 5.32 -16.20 -26.71
CA SER A 289 6.61 -16.91 -26.83
C SER A 289 7.63 -16.08 -27.61
N GLU A 290 7.24 -15.47 -28.72
CA GLU A 290 8.08 -14.53 -29.48
C GLU A 290 8.44 -13.29 -28.66
N GLY A 291 7.49 -12.75 -27.89
CA GLY A 291 7.74 -11.62 -26.98
C GLY A 291 8.71 -11.96 -25.86
N VAL A 292 8.62 -13.17 -25.31
CA VAL A 292 9.53 -13.71 -24.29
C VAL A 292 10.90 -14.03 -24.89
N LEU A 293 10.94 -14.61 -26.09
CA LEU A 293 12.16 -14.83 -26.84
C LEU A 293 12.84 -13.50 -27.14
N PHE A 294 12.08 -12.47 -27.53
CA PHE A 294 12.60 -11.12 -27.71
C PHE A 294 13.09 -10.52 -26.40
N LEU A 295 12.42 -10.75 -25.26
CA LEU A 295 12.88 -10.34 -23.92
C LEU A 295 14.20 -11.02 -23.51
N LEU A 296 14.38 -12.29 -23.87
CA LEU A 296 15.55 -13.07 -23.45
C LEU A 296 16.74 -12.90 -24.40
N THR A 297 16.50 -12.84 -25.71
CA THR A 297 17.56 -12.97 -26.73
C THR A 297 17.88 -11.68 -27.47
N GLY A 298 16.95 -10.72 -27.51
CA GLY A 298 17.13 -9.46 -28.24
C GLY A 298 17.12 -9.61 -29.76
N LEU A 299 16.89 -10.83 -30.27
CA LEU A 299 16.86 -11.11 -31.71
C LEU A 299 15.64 -10.45 -32.34
N PRO A 300 15.81 -9.68 -33.43
CA PRO A 300 14.87 -8.63 -33.78
C PRO A 300 13.56 -9.16 -34.38
N LYS A 301 12.43 -8.63 -33.91
CA LYS A 301 11.33 -8.23 -34.81
C LYS A 301 11.69 -6.84 -35.29
N THR A 302 12.31 -6.75 -36.46
CA THR A 302 12.79 -5.48 -37.01
C THR A 302 11.62 -4.53 -37.24
N TRP A 303 11.66 -3.36 -36.61
CA TRP A 303 10.97 -2.20 -37.16
C TRP A 303 11.63 -1.86 -38.50
N PRO A 304 10.88 -1.54 -39.56
CA PRO A 304 11.45 -1.28 -40.86
C PRO A 304 12.04 0.13 -40.88
N THR A 305 13.21 0.33 -40.29
CA THR A 305 14.13 1.44 -40.62
C THR A 305 15.46 1.21 -39.90
N PRO A 306 16.56 0.92 -40.63
CA PRO A 306 17.88 0.94 -40.02
C PRO A 306 18.30 2.41 -39.85
N LEU A 307 18.48 2.84 -38.61
CA LEU A 307 19.35 3.97 -38.31
C LEU A 307 20.77 3.42 -38.14
N ASP A 308 21.76 4.17 -38.62
CA ASP A 308 23.16 3.87 -38.38
C ASP A 308 23.39 3.77 -36.86
N PRO A 309 24.00 2.67 -36.39
CA PRO A 309 24.28 2.50 -34.97
C PRO A 309 25.18 3.66 -34.53
N ILE A 310 24.74 4.40 -33.50
CA ILE A 310 25.61 5.33 -32.78
C ILE A 310 26.89 4.57 -32.44
N SER A 311 28.06 5.13 -32.79
CA SER A 311 29.33 4.40 -32.66
C SER A 311 29.55 3.96 -31.21
N ILE A 312 29.47 2.64 -30.98
CA ILE A 312 29.61 1.98 -29.68
C ILE A 312 30.91 2.38 -28.96
N SER A 313 31.94 2.74 -29.73
CA SER A 313 33.25 3.22 -29.25
C SER A 313 33.20 4.44 -28.33
N ALA A 314 32.20 5.32 -28.46
CA ALA A 314 32.06 6.46 -27.56
C ALA A 314 31.50 6.05 -26.19
N LEU A 315 30.67 5.00 -26.14
CA LEU A 315 30.02 4.52 -24.92
C LEU A 315 30.97 3.66 -24.06
N GLU A 316 31.85 2.87 -24.71
CA GLU A 316 32.87 2.05 -24.04
C GLU A 316 33.79 2.89 -23.14
N ARG A 317 34.12 4.12 -23.54
CA ARG A 317 34.98 5.03 -22.77
C ARG A 317 34.36 5.47 -21.44
N TYR A 318 33.04 5.57 -21.36
CA TYR A 318 32.33 6.01 -20.16
C TYR A 318 31.81 4.85 -19.30
N TRP A 319 31.87 3.62 -19.81
CA TRP A 319 31.35 2.44 -19.13
C TRP A 319 31.93 2.21 -17.73
N PRO A 320 33.24 2.38 -17.46
CA PRO A 320 33.77 2.24 -16.10
C PRO A 320 33.17 3.24 -15.11
N ALA A 321 32.95 4.48 -15.55
CA ALA A 321 32.34 5.53 -14.71
C ALA A 321 30.84 5.25 -14.47
N VAL A 322 30.13 4.77 -15.48
CA VAL A 322 28.72 4.33 -15.36
C VAL A 322 28.61 3.17 -14.38
N CYS A 323 29.48 2.15 -14.49
CA CYS A 323 29.50 1.01 -13.56
C CYS A 323 29.83 1.43 -12.12
N LEU A 324 30.79 2.34 -11.93
CA LEU A 324 31.14 2.85 -10.60
C LEU A 324 29.95 3.60 -9.97
N LEU A 325 29.35 4.53 -10.71
CA LEU A 325 28.18 5.28 -10.23
C LEU A 325 27.01 4.34 -9.92
N TRP A 326 26.76 3.38 -10.80
CA TRP A 326 25.74 2.34 -10.64
C TRP A 326 25.94 1.51 -9.36
N LEU A 327 27.17 1.06 -9.09
CA LEU A 327 27.51 0.34 -7.86
C LEU A 327 27.30 1.20 -6.61
N VAL A 328 27.73 2.47 -6.64
CA VAL A 328 27.53 3.41 -5.52
C VAL A 328 26.04 3.62 -5.25
N THR A 329 25.22 3.80 -6.30
CA THR A 329 23.77 3.99 -6.13
C THR A 329 23.07 2.76 -5.56
N ASN A 330 23.46 1.55 -5.96
CA ASN A 330 22.94 0.31 -5.40
C ASN A 330 23.41 0.09 -3.95
N ALA A 331 24.66 0.43 -3.62
CA ALA A 331 25.15 0.37 -2.25
C ALA A 331 24.41 1.34 -1.33
N ALA A 332 24.14 2.56 -1.82
CA ALA A 332 23.31 3.54 -1.12
C ALA A 332 21.88 3.03 -0.89
N ASP A 333 21.29 2.37 -1.89
CA ASP A 333 19.97 1.73 -1.79
C ASP A 333 19.94 0.66 -0.69
N VAL A 334 20.90 -0.27 -0.69
CA VAL A 334 21.04 -1.28 0.38
C VAL A 334 21.15 -0.61 1.75
N GLY A 335 21.96 0.44 1.88
CA GLY A 335 22.08 1.21 3.11
C GLY A 335 20.74 1.82 3.54
N TRP A 336 19.99 2.39 2.60
CA TRP A 336 18.67 2.99 2.85
C TRP A 336 17.65 1.95 3.30
N ILE A 337 17.62 0.78 2.65
CA ILE A 337 16.75 -0.35 3.01
C ILE A 337 17.11 -0.88 4.40
N LEU A 338 18.39 -0.98 4.75
CA LEU A 338 18.82 -1.41 6.08
C LEU A 338 18.35 -0.44 7.16
N VAL A 339 18.41 0.88 6.91
CA VAL A 339 17.87 1.89 7.84
C VAL A 339 16.36 1.75 7.97
N TYR A 340 15.64 1.52 6.87
CA TYR A 340 14.20 1.25 6.88
C TYR A 340 13.84 -0.01 7.67
N VAL A 341 14.50 -1.14 7.42
CA VAL A 341 14.24 -2.39 8.13
C VAL A 341 14.56 -2.25 9.61
N LYS A 342 15.67 -1.59 9.95
CA LYS A 342 16.06 -1.34 11.34
C LYS A 342 15.06 -0.43 12.05
N GLY A 343 14.68 0.68 11.43
CA GLY A 343 13.72 1.64 12.00
C GLY A 343 12.30 1.06 12.17
N GLY A 344 11.88 0.16 11.28
CA GLY A 344 10.56 -0.48 11.34
C GLY A 344 10.50 -1.74 12.23
N SER A 345 11.65 -2.32 12.59
CA SER A 345 11.73 -3.53 13.43
C SER A 345 12.27 -3.27 14.84
N ILE A 346 13.00 -2.18 15.06
CA ILE A 346 13.51 -1.77 16.37
C ILE A 346 12.82 -0.46 16.74
N PRO A 347 11.73 -0.52 17.52
CA PRO A 347 10.95 0.67 17.77
C PRO A 347 11.60 1.60 18.81
N ASN A 348 12.62 1.13 19.56
CA ASN A 348 13.41 1.93 20.51
C ASN A 348 14.94 1.67 20.47
N PRO A 349 15.76 2.71 20.65
CA PRO A 349 15.43 4.10 20.31
C PRO A 349 15.25 4.18 18.80
N ARG A 350 14.23 4.88 18.30
CA ARG A 350 14.17 5.22 16.88
C ARG A 350 15.50 5.91 16.56
N THR A 351 16.28 5.27 15.69
CA THR A 351 17.74 5.45 15.56
C THR A 351 18.22 6.91 15.56
N PRO A 352 19.46 7.19 16.02
CA PRO A 352 20.02 8.53 16.00
C PRO A 352 20.02 9.08 14.56
N GLY A 353 19.23 10.13 14.33
CA GLY A 353 18.93 10.69 13.01
C GLY A 353 17.43 10.79 12.69
N VAL A 354 16.60 9.99 13.37
CA VAL A 354 15.12 9.99 13.27
C VAL A 354 14.48 10.44 14.60
N ASN A 355 15.18 11.28 15.37
CA ASN A 355 14.69 11.87 16.62
C ASN A 355 13.66 13.02 16.40
N ASN A 356 13.09 13.11 15.19
CA ASN A 356 11.98 13.98 14.85
C ASN A 356 10.83 13.09 14.34
N PRO A 357 9.55 13.42 14.65
CA PRO A 357 8.57 12.53 15.26
C PRO A 357 8.25 11.32 14.40
N HIS A 358 7.48 10.39 14.94
CA HIS A 358 6.69 9.43 14.14
C HIS A 358 6.13 9.98 12.81
N SER A 359 5.83 11.29 12.74
CA SER A 359 5.49 12.04 11.53
C SER A 359 6.49 11.93 10.35
N ALA A 360 7.80 11.80 10.59
CA ALA A 360 8.84 11.69 9.57
C ALA A 360 9.01 10.26 9.04
N TRP A 361 8.49 9.25 9.76
CA TRP A 361 8.57 7.85 9.35
C TRP A 361 7.78 7.58 8.07
N LYS A 362 6.56 8.12 7.96
CA LYS A 362 5.70 7.94 6.79
C LYS A 362 6.35 8.48 5.49
N PRO A 363 6.84 9.74 5.42
CA PRO A 363 7.52 10.21 4.23
C PRO A 363 8.83 9.46 3.96
N PHE A 364 9.57 9.04 4.99
CA PHE A 364 10.78 8.21 4.81
C PHE A 364 10.47 6.84 4.19
N SER A 365 9.40 6.17 4.65
CA SER A 365 8.92 4.91 4.07
C SER A 365 8.54 5.10 2.60
N VAL A 366 7.75 6.12 2.28
CA VAL A 366 7.37 6.43 0.89
C VAL A 366 8.60 6.73 0.02
N ALA A 367 9.56 7.51 0.53
CA ALA A 367 10.79 7.82 -0.16
C ALA A 367 11.64 6.57 -0.44
N THR A 368 11.66 5.59 0.49
CA THR A 368 12.35 4.31 0.31
C THR A 368 11.80 3.56 -0.91
N TYR A 369 10.47 3.48 -1.05
CA TYR A 369 9.84 2.83 -2.21
C TYR A 369 10.05 3.60 -3.52
N ALA A 370 9.94 4.94 -3.47
CA ALA A 370 10.19 5.78 -4.64
C ALA A 370 11.64 5.68 -5.12
N TYR A 371 12.59 5.69 -4.19
CA TYR A 371 14.01 5.52 -4.50
C TYR A 371 14.30 4.12 -5.04
N GLY A 372 13.81 3.06 -4.39
CA GLY A 372 13.93 1.68 -4.88
C GLY A 372 13.38 1.52 -6.30
N TYR A 373 12.23 2.14 -6.62
CA TYR A 373 11.68 2.17 -7.98
C TYR A 373 12.62 2.84 -9.00
N CYS A 374 13.20 3.98 -8.65
CA CYS A 374 14.18 4.67 -9.50
C CYS A 374 15.43 3.79 -9.74
N ILE A 375 15.92 3.12 -8.70
CA ILE A 375 17.06 2.21 -8.79
C ILE A 375 16.72 0.98 -9.65
N CYS A 376 15.49 0.45 -9.58
CA CYS A 376 15.03 -0.60 -10.49
C CYS A 376 15.15 -0.17 -11.95
N TRP A 377 14.68 1.03 -12.30
CA TRP A 377 14.83 1.56 -13.66
C TRP A 377 16.29 1.73 -14.09
N LEU A 378 17.12 2.29 -13.20
CA LEU A 378 18.55 2.40 -13.43
C LEU A 378 19.18 1.02 -13.70
N ASN A 379 18.84 0.01 -12.89
CA ASN A 379 19.32 -1.35 -13.03
C ASN A 379 18.88 -1.97 -14.36
N ILE A 380 17.62 -1.78 -14.77
CA ILE A 380 17.12 -2.24 -16.08
C ILE A 380 17.93 -1.60 -17.20
N LEU A 381 18.16 -0.29 -17.15
CA LEU A 381 18.91 0.44 -18.17
C LEU A 381 20.36 -0.05 -18.28
N VAL A 382 21.05 -0.24 -17.15
CA VAL A 382 22.44 -0.70 -17.12
C VAL A 382 22.53 -2.15 -17.60
N TRP A 383 21.66 -3.04 -17.15
CA TRP A 383 21.67 -4.45 -17.56
C TRP A 383 21.31 -4.63 -19.03
N THR A 384 20.33 -3.89 -19.54
CA THR A 384 19.98 -3.93 -20.97
C THR A 384 21.12 -3.39 -21.84
N ALA A 385 21.74 -2.27 -21.47
CA ALA A 385 22.92 -1.75 -22.16
C ALA A 385 24.11 -2.74 -22.11
N TYR A 386 24.31 -3.43 -20.98
CA TYR A 386 25.32 -4.47 -20.84
C TYR A 386 25.08 -5.65 -21.80
N PHE A 387 23.85 -6.17 -21.86
CA PHE A 387 23.50 -7.28 -22.75
C PHE A 387 23.56 -6.90 -24.24
N ASP A 388 23.29 -5.63 -24.58
CA ASP A 388 23.41 -5.13 -25.95
C ASP A 388 24.86 -4.94 -26.38
N CYS A 389 25.77 -4.54 -25.48
CA CYS A 389 27.17 -4.27 -25.82
C CYS A 389 28.05 -5.53 -25.78
N ASN A 390 27.73 -6.51 -24.93
CA ASN A 390 28.56 -7.72 -24.78
C ASN A 390 28.13 -8.86 -25.72
N ALA A 391 28.86 -8.99 -26.83
CA ALA A 391 28.84 -10.16 -27.73
C ALA A 391 29.54 -11.42 -27.14
N TRP A 392 29.75 -11.48 -25.82
CA TRP A 392 30.39 -12.62 -25.17
C TRP A 392 29.42 -13.81 -25.11
N GLY A 393 29.97 -15.02 -25.24
CA GLY A 393 29.24 -16.26 -25.54
C GLY A 393 27.96 -16.48 -24.69
N ARG A 394 26.92 -17.02 -25.36
CA ARG A 394 25.57 -17.26 -24.82
C ARG A 394 25.52 -17.91 -23.42
N SER A 395 26.53 -18.70 -23.07
CA SER A 395 26.65 -19.37 -21.77
C SER A 395 26.84 -18.43 -20.58
N LEU A 396 27.59 -17.33 -20.74
CA LEU A 396 27.85 -16.36 -19.66
C LEU A 396 26.62 -15.46 -19.42
N GLN A 397 25.88 -15.12 -20.48
CA GLN A 397 24.66 -14.33 -20.40
C GLN A 397 23.58 -15.05 -19.57
N LEU A 398 23.41 -16.36 -19.75
CA LEU A 398 22.43 -17.16 -19.01
C LEU A 398 22.69 -17.18 -17.49
N LEU A 399 23.96 -17.11 -17.07
CA LEU A 399 24.34 -17.11 -15.65
C LEU A 399 24.12 -15.73 -15.00
N LEU A 400 24.20 -14.65 -15.78
CA LEU A 400 24.01 -13.28 -15.29
C LEU A 400 22.55 -12.82 -15.30
N ILE A 401 21.66 -13.46 -16.06
CA ILE A 401 20.23 -13.11 -16.10
C ILE A 401 19.55 -13.19 -14.71
N PRO A 402 19.74 -14.25 -13.89
CA PRO A 402 19.17 -14.30 -12.55
C PRO A 402 19.67 -13.17 -11.64
N LEU A 403 20.95 -12.82 -11.74
CA LEU A 403 21.53 -11.72 -10.99
C LEU A 403 20.96 -10.37 -11.45
N ALA A 404 20.84 -10.18 -12.77
CA ALA A 404 20.22 -9.00 -13.35
C ALA A 404 18.77 -8.84 -12.89
N PHE A 405 18.01 -9.95 -12.88
CA PHE A 405 16.65 -9.99 -12.39
C PHE A 405 16.57 -9.60 -10.90
N LEU A 406 17.42 -10.21 -10.07
CA LEU A 406 17.50 -9.89 -8.63
C LEU A 406 17.88 -8.44 -8.38
N MET A 407 18.82 -7.86 -9.14
CA MET A 407 19.18 -6.46 -8.99
C MET A 407 18.09 -5.53 -9.51
N CYS A 408 17.38 -5.91 -10.58
CA CYS A 408 16.28 -5.08 -11.10
C CYS A 408 15.03 -5.09 -10.20
N ILE A 409 14.85 -6.12 -9.38
CA ILE A 409 13.63 -6.33 -8.57
C ILE A 409 13.92 -6.11 -7.08
N GLY A 410 15.12 -6.46 -6.63
CA GLY A 410 15.58 -6.38 -5.26
C GLY A 410 15.35 -5.03 -4.58
N PRO A 411 15.78 -3.89 -5.15
CA PRO A 411 15.57 -2.56 -4.56
C PRO A 411 14.12 -2.28 -4.17
N PHE A 412 13.19 -2.82 -4.97
CA PHE A 412 11.77 -2.61 -4.76
C PHE A 412 11.14 -3.64 -3.81
N PHE A 413 11.55 -4.90 -3.88
CA PHE A 413 10.97 -5.98 -3.07
C PHE A 413 11.66 -6.21 -1.72
N ALA A 414 12.94 -5.89 -1.60
CA ALA A 414 13.71 -6.12 -0.39
C ALA A 414 13.14 -5.41 0.85
N PRO A 415 12.66 -4.15 0.80
CA PRO A 415 11.98 -3.53 1.94
C PRO A 415 10.75 -4.33 2.41
N ILE A 416 9.98 -4.88 1.45
CA ILE A 416 8.72 -5.61 1.68
C ILE A 416 9.01 -6.98 2.30
N ALA A 417 10.04 -7.68 1.82
CA ALA A 417 10.39 -9.00 2.31
C ALA A 417 11.16 -8.92 3.64
N ALA A 418 12.10 -7.99 3.76
CA ALA A 418 13.01 -7.92 4.90
C ALA A 418 12.33 -7.38 6.17
N LEU A 419 11.42 -6.42 6.06
CA LEU A 419 10.78 -5.82 7.24
C LEU A 419 9.93 -6.84 8.04
N PRO A 420 9.01 -7.63 7.45
CA PRO A 420 8.24 -8.63 8.19
C PRO A 420 9.11 -9.74 8.76
N LEU A 421 10.17 -10.15 8.06
CA LEU A 421 11.14 -11.13 8.56
C LEU A 421 11.91 -10.58 9.76
N ALA A 422 12.33 -9.32 9.70
CA ALA A 422 13.00 -8.65 10.81
C ALA A 422 12.05 -8.48 12.01
N GLN A 423 10.80 -8.08 11.78
CA GLN A 423 9.78 -7.97 12.84
C GLN A 423 9.47 -9.33 13.47
N GLN A 424 9.34 -10.39 12.68
CA GLN A 424 9.15 -11.74 13.20
C GLN A 424 10.35 -12.19 14.05
N ARG A 425 11.58 -11.94 13.57
CA ARG A 425 12.80 -12.25 14.33
C ARG A 425 12.88 -11.45 15.63
N GLN A 426 12.49 -10.18 15.60
CA GLN A 426 12.43 -9.34 16.80
C GLN A 426 11.37 -9.85 17.77
N TRP A 427 10.19 -10.22 17.28
CA TRP A 427 9.15 -10.83 18.10
C TRP A 427 9.66 -12.12 18.78
N THR A 428 10.40 -12.97 18.09
CA THR A 428 10.86 -14.25 18.67
C THR A 428 12.09 -14.11 19.57
N HIS A 429 12.97 -13.14 19.32
CA HIS A 429 14.29 -13.10 19.97
C HIS A 429 14.58 -11.83 20.79
N SER A 430 13.76 -10.77 20.71
CA SER A 430 14.07 -9.50 21.39
C SER A 430 14.15 -9.65 22.91
N CYS A 431 13.44 -10.61 23.51
CA CYS A 431 13.45 -10.82 24.96
C CYS A 431 14.38 -11.96 25.41
N ASN A 432 15.22 -12.52 24.52
CA ASN A 432 16.10 -13.65 24.88
C ASN A 432 17.17 -13.30 25.93
N SER A 433 17.57 -12.03 26.00
CA SER A 433 18.51 -11.52 27.02
C SER A 433 17.83 -11.14 28.34
N PHE A 434 16.50 -11.22 28.41
CA PHE A 434 15.69 -10.83 29.56
C PHE A 434 15.24 -12.05 30.35
N ALA A 435 14.85 -11.85 31.61
CA ALA A 435 14.41 -12.93 32.48
C ALA A 435 13.02 -13.47 32.12
N GLY A 436 12.16 -12.65 31.53
CA GLY A 436 10.83 -13.03 31.08
C GLY A 436 10.28 -12.12 29.99
N GLU A 437 9.12 -12.48 29.46
CA GLU A 437 8.37 -11.69 28.49
C GLU A 437 6.89 -11.57 28.88
N VAL A 438 6.30 -10.44 28.54
CA VAL A 438 4.88 -10.13 28.76
C VAL A 438 4.23 -9.84 27.42
N ILE A 439 3.10 -10.48 27.14
CA ILE A 439 2.27 -10.20 25.97
C ILE A 439 1.08 -9.37 26.42
N LEU A 440 1.03 -8.12 25.96
CA LEU A 440 -0.09 -7.20 26.11
C LEU A 440 -1.06 -7.39 24.95
N ASP A 441 -2.26 -7.88 25.23
CA ASP A 441 -3.37 -8.00 24.29
C ASP A 441 -4.36 -6.85 24.53
N GLY A 442 -4.44 -5.93 23.57
CA GLY A 442 -5.35 -4.77 23.60
C GLY A 442 -6.83 -5.13 23.40
N GLY A 443 -7.15 -6.38 23.05
CA GLY A 443 -8.50 -6.85 22.76
C GLY A 443 -8.92 -6.57 21.31
N LYS A 444 -9.52 -7.58 20.65
CA LYS A 444 -9.94 -7.47 19.25
C LYS A 444 -11.28 -6.74 19.08
N ASN A 445 -12.15 -6.85 20.09
CA ASN A 445 -13.48 -6.27 20.10
C ASN A 445 -13.66 -5.37 21.33
N PRO A 446 -14.56 -4.37 21.30
CA PRO A 446 -14.88 -3.54 22.46
C PRO A 446 -15.35 -4.34 23.69
N SER A 447 -15.87 -5.55 23.47
CA SER A 447 -16.33 -6.48 24.50
C SER A 447 -15.24 -7.40 25.06
N GLN A 448 -14.06 -7.46 24.42
CA GLN A 448 -12.96 -8.28 24.88
C GLN A 448 -12.13 -7.48 25.89
N ILE A 449 -11.96 -8.05 27.09
CA ILE A 449 -11.19 -7.43 28.16
C ILE A 449 -9.70 -7.46 27.78
N PRO A 450 -8.97 -6.32 27.75
CA PRO A 450 -7.53 -6.30 27.49
C PRO A 450 -6.77 -7.08 28.56
N THR A 451 -5.70 -7.78 28.19
CA THR A 451 -4.94 -8.63 29.12
C THR A 451 -3.44 -8.49 28.97
N ALA A 452 -2.70 -8.72 30.05
CA ALA A 452 -1.26 -8.87 30.07
C ALA A 452 -0.92 -10.29 30.54
N SER A 453 -0.32 -11.11 29.67
CA SER A 453 0.05 -12.49 29.98
C SER A 453 1.55 -12.62 30.15
N PHE A 454 2.00 -13.22 31.25
CA PHE A 454 3.43 -13.33 31.60
C PHE A 454 3.96 -14.71 31.25
N PHE A 455 5.14 -14.75 30.64
CA PHE A 455 5.83 -15.96 30.22
C PHE A 455 7.26 -15.95 30.74
N TYR A 456 7.62 -17.01 31.44
CA TYR A 456 8.99 -17.23 31.93
C TYR A 456 9.54 -18.54 31.36
N PRO A 457 10.83 -18.60 31.01
CA PRO A 457 11.46 -19.85 30.57
C PRO A 457 11.48 -20.85 31.73
N SER A 458 10.91 -22.04 31.51
CA SER A 458 11.00 -23.14 32.46
C SER A 458 12.41 -23.72 32.49
N GLN A 459 12.92 -24.11 33.66
CA GLN A 459 14.25 -24.72 33.80
C GLN A 459 14.42 -26.04 33.02
N THR A 460 13.33 -26.68 32.61
CA THR A 460 13.36 -28.03 32.00
C THR A 460 13.08 -28.06 30.50
N ASN A 461 12.56 -26.98 29.91
CA ASN A 461 12.31 -26.88 28.47
C ASN A 461 12.39 -25.41 28.03
N ASN A 462 13.12 -25.11 26.95
CA ASN A 462 13.26 -23.78 26.36
C ASN A 462 11.94 -23.17 25.80
N SER A 463 10.78 -23.75 26.11
CA SER A 463 9.46 -23.18 25.79
C SER A 463 8.96 -22.36 26.98
N ALA A 464 8.77 -21.06 26.77
CA ALA A 464 8.19 -20.17 27.76
C ALA A 464 6.72 -20.57 28.00
N GLN A 465 6.36 -20.90 29.24
CA GLN A 465 4.99 -21.26 29.60
C GLN A 465 4.26 -20.08 30.27
N PRO A 466 2.95 -19.92 30.04
CA PRO A 466 2.16 -18.87 30.67
C PRO A 466 2.13 -19.09 32.19
N TYR A 467 2.56 -18.10 32.95
CA TYR A 467 2.69 -18.17 34.41
C TYR A 467 1.43 -17.63 35.10
N PHE A 468 1.08 -16.37 34.82
CA PHE A 468 -0.17 -15.74 35.25
C PHE A 468 -0.59 -14.66 34.24
N ARG A 469 -1.82 -14.20 34.39
CA ARG A 469 -2.40 -13.15 33.55
C ARG A 469 -3.00 -12.07 34.40
N TYR A 470 -2.88 -10.82 33.95
CA TYR A 470 -3.63 -9.70 34.44
C TYR A 470 -4.65 -9.23 33.42
N SER A 471 -5.85 -8.84 33.85
CA SER A 471 -6.89 -8.27 32.97
C SER A 471 -7.18 -6.83 33.34
N LEU A 472 -7.51 -5.99 32.36
CA LEU A 472 -7.85 -4.57 32.54
C LEU A 472 -9.38 -4.40 32.63
N VAL A 473 -9.91 -4.31 33.85
CA VAL A 473 -11.36 -4.16 34.07
C VAL A 473 -11.71 -2.71 34.41
N GLN A 474 -12.74 -2.17 33.76
CA GLN A 474 -13.27 -0.84 34.08
C GLN A 474 -14.34 -0.97 35.17
N ASN A 475 -14.06 -0.43 36.36
CA ASN A 475 -15.03 -0.41 37.45
C ASN A 475 -15.76 0.94 37.48
N GLY A 476 -16.98 1.00 36.92
CA GLY A 476 -17.91 2.14 37.08
C GLY A 476 -18.78 2.45 35.86
N THR A 477 -20.10 2.52 36.06
CA THR A 477 -21.12 2.89 35.06
C THR A 477 -21.62 4.34 35.18
N GLY A 478 -20.80 5.29 35.63
CA GLY A 478 -21.24 6.68 35.81
C GLY A 478 -20.13 7.73 35.75
N ASN A 479 -20.46 8.90 35.17
CA ASN A 479 -19.58 10.05 34.87
C ASN A 479 -18.90 10.75 36.08
N LEU A 480 -19.04 10.22 37.30
CA LEU A 480 -18.62 10.90 38.54
C LEU A 480 -17.70 10.06 39.45
N TYR A 481 -17.36 8.83 39.07
CA TYR A 481 -16.35 8.03 39.78
C TYR A 481 -15.06 7.98 38.97
N PRO A 482 -13.87 8.11 39.59
CA PRO A 482 -12.61 7.89 38.90
C PRO A 482 -12.65 6.51 38.25
N GLN A 483 -12.48 6.46 36.93
CA GLN A 483 -12.46 5.20 36.19
C GLN A 483 -11.26 4.39 36.68
N TYR A 484 -11.52 3.44 37.58
CA TYR A 484 -10.49 2.54 38.05
C TYR A 484 -10.31 1.46 37.01
N LEU A 485 -9.12 1.45 36.41
CA LEU A 485 -8.65 0.32 35.63
C LEU A 485 -8.00 -0.64 36.60
N VAL A 486 -8.59 -1.81 36.74
CA VAL A 486 -8.17 -2.85 37.68
C VAL A 486 -7.32 -3.85 36.92
N PHE A 487 -6.06 -4.02 37.31
CA PHE A 487 -5.17 -5.08 36.82
C PHE A 487 -5.27 -6.27 37.79
N ASN A 488 -6.08 -7.29 37.47
CA ASN A 488 -6.34 -8.46 38.35
C ASN A 488 -5.61 -9.73 37.92
N ALA A 489 -4.89 -10.39 38.84
CA ALA A 489 -4.20 -11.65 38.56
C ALA A 489 -5.15 -12.86 38.51
N SER A 490 -5.08 -13.65 37.44
CA SER A 490 -5.60 -15.04 37.40
C SER A 490 -4.42 -16.00 37.25
N ALA A 491 -4.14 -16.79 38.28
CA ALA A 491 -3.07 -17.78 38.27
C ALA A 491 -3.61 -19.14 37.77
N SER A 492 -2.91 -19.76 36.81
CA SER A 492 -3.20 -21.13 36.36
C SER A 492 -2.10 -22.13 36.74
N ALA A 493 -1.15 -21.77 37.61
CA ALA A 493 -0.09 -22.66 38.07
C ALA A 493 0.34 -22.38 39.52
N SER A 494 0.73 -23.44 40.22
CA SER A 494 0.84 -23.60 41.67
C SER A 494 2.11 -23.04 42.35
N SER A 495 2.73 -21.98 41.84
CA SER A 495 3.91 -21.39 42.48
C SER A 495 3.85 -19.87 42.51
N VAL A 496 3.59 -19.36 43.72
CA VAL A 496 3.64 -17.95 44.16
C VAL A 496 2.65 -17.03 43.40
N PRO A 497 1.42 -16.80 43.92
CA PRO A 497 0.60 -15.69 43.43
C PRO A 497 1.38 -14.38 43.62
N PRO A 498 1.25 -13.38 42.72
CA PRO A 498 1.86 -12.09 42.97
C PRO A 498 1.33 -11.53 44.29
N ASP A 499 2.21 -10.99 45.15
CA ASP A 499 1.80 -10.33 46.39
C ASP A 499 0.74 -9.24 46.12
N ILE A 500 0.82 -8.62 44.93
CA ILE A 500 -0.09 -7.61 44.42
C ILE A 500 -1.23 -8.26 43.64
N SER A 501 -2.41 -8.29 44.27
CA SER A 501 -3.63 -8.84 43.67
C SER A 501 -4.28 -7.88 42.67
N MET A 502 -4.16 -6.57 42.92
CA MET A 502 -4.85 -5.54 42.15
C MET A 502 -4.02 -4.25 42.05
N ILE A 503 -3.92 -3.68 40.85
CA ILE A 503 -3.43 -2.30 40.64
C ILE A 503 -4.55 -1.44 40.09
N SER A 504 -4.72 -0.28 40.68
CA SER A 504 -5.74 0.71 40.34
C SER A 504 -5.08 1.97 39.79
N TYR A 505 -5.58 2.45 38.64
CA TYR A 505 -5.12 3.67 37.99
C TYR A 505 -6.24 4.71 38.02
N SER A 506 -5.94 5.93 38.51
CA SER A 506 -6.82 7.08 38.33
C SER A 506 -6.46 7.81 37.04
N VAL A 507 -7.45 8.04 36.18
CA VAL A 507 -7.26 8.70 34.87
C VAL A 507 -7.28 10.22 34.99
N GLN A 508 -7.99 10.75 36.00
CA GLN A 508 -8.14 12.19 36.25
C GLN A 508 -6.97 12.77 37.04
N ILE A 509 -6.42 11.99 37.97
CA ILE A 509 -5.26 12.34 38.79
C ILE A 509 -4.26 11.22 38.56
N PRO A 510 -3.05 11.48 38.05
CA PRO A 510 -2.16 10.42 37.59
C PRO A 510 -1.47 9.70 38.78
N VAL A 511 -2.29 8.96 39.51
CA VAL A 511 -1.97 8.22 40.74
C VAL A 511 -2.21 6.74 40.49
N ILE A 512 -1.33 5.92 41.04
CA ILE A 512 -1.32 4.47 40.95
C ILE A 512 -1.38 3.92 42.37
N SER A 513 -2.27 2.96 42.61
CA SER A 513 -2.41 2.29 43.91
C SER A 513 -2.41 0.78 43.72
N ALA A 514 -1.56 0.08 44.45
CA ALA A 514 -1.46 -1.37 44.46
C ALA A 514 -2.01 -1.94 45.77
N TYR A 515 -2.85 -2.96 45.63
CA TYR A 515 -3.50 -3.69 46.71
C TYR A 515 -2.96 -5.12 46.74
N CYS A 516 -2.59 -5.55 47.93
CA CYS A 516 -2.17 -6.89 48.27
C CYS A 516 -3.27 -7.56 49.11
N ALA A 517 -3.10 -8.84 49.48
CA ALA A 517 -4.08 -9.55 50.30
C ALA A 517 -4.40 -8.86 51.64
N SER A 518 -3.48 -8.05 52.17
CA SER A 518 -3.59 -7.30 53.43
C SER A 518 -4.07 -5.84 53.29
N GLY A 519 -4.38 -5.38 52.07
CA GLY A 519 -4.79 -3.98 51.80
C GLY A 519 -3.80 -3.22 50.92
N LEU A 520 -3.75 -1.90 51.04
CA LEU A 520 -2.87 -1.05 50.24
C LEU A 520 -1.39 -1.33 50.57
N CYS A 521 -0.62 -1.80 49.59
CA CYS A 521 0.79 -2.19 49.78
C CYS A 521 1.78 -1.37 48.97
N ALA A 522 1.35 -0.69 47.91
CA ALA A 522 2.20 0.26 47.22
C ALA A 522 1.37 1.37 46.60
N PHE A 523 1.98 2.52 46.39
CA PHE A 523 1.34 3.68 45.76
C PHE A 523 2.36 4.51 44.99
N GLY A 524 1.90 5.34 44.08
CA GLY A 524 2.80 6.17 43.31
C GLY A 524 2.08 7.15 42.40
N ASN A 525 2.87 7.91 41.66
CA ASN A 525 2.39 8.80 40.63
C ASN A 525 3.10 8.53 39.29
N TYR A 526 2.50 9.00 38.22
CA TYR A 526 3.12 8.99 36.90
C TYR A 526 2.96 10.34 36.21
N SER A 527 3.91 10.71 35.36
CA SER A 527 3.77 11.86 34.46
C SER A 527 3.96 11.38 33.02
N LYS A 528 3.22 12.00 32.10
CA LYS A 528 3.33 11.76 30.65
C LYS A 528 4.23 12.80 29.96
N GLU A 529 4.52 13.91 30.62
CA GLU A 529 5.24 15.06 30.05
C GLU A 529 6.39 15.50 30.98
N PRO A 530 7.57 15.84 30.44
CA PRO A 530 8.00 15.72 29.04
C PRO A 530 8.42 14.30 28.61
N TYR A 531 8.51 13.36 29.56
CA TYR A 531 8.78 11.93 29.36
C TYR A 531 7.78 11.12 30.16
N LEU A 532 7.53 9.87 29.77
CA LEU A 532 6.85 8.94 30.66
C LEU A 532 7.75 8.65 31.88
N SER A 533 7.27 9.02 33.07
CA SER A 533 8.00 8.83 34.32
C SER A 533 7.09 8.33 35.43
N PHE A 534 7.66 7.59 36.37
CA PHE A 534 6.96 7.00 37.51
C PHE A 534 7.75 7.26 38.79
N THR A 535 7.04 7.64 39.86
CA THR A 535 7.59 7.63 41.22
C THR A 535 6.75 6.67 42.04
N LEU A 536 7.35 5.57 42.46
CA LEU A 536 6.65 4.45 43.08
C LEU A 536 7.20 4.22 44.49
N HIS A 537 6.28 4.14 45.45
CA HIS A 537 6.55 3.89 46.85
C HIS A 537 6.03 2.52 47.22
N ASP A 538 6.94 1.64 47.62
CA ASP A 538 6.60 0.32 48.15
C ASP A 538 6.53 0.39 49.68
N SER A 539 5.39 0.04 50.27
CA SER A 539 5.19 0.12 51.72
C SER A 539 5.93 -0.98 52.48
N HIS A 540 6.27 -2.09 51.82
CA HIS A 540 7.01 -3.20 52.42
C HIS A 540 8.49 -2.88 52.58
N THR A 541 9.11 -2.36 51.52
CA THR A 541 10.56 -2.06 51.50
C THR A 541 10.87 -0.63 51.93
N ARG A 542 9.87 0.27 51.97
CA ARG A 542 10.01 1.73 52.16
C ARG A 542 10.93 2.39 51.13
N ASN A 543 11.24 1.72 50.04
CA ASN A 543 12.06 2.25 48.97
C ASN A 543 11.19 3.05 48.00
N VAL A 544 11.78 4.14 47.48
CA VAL A 544 11.20 4.92 46.40
C VAL A 544 11.92 4.54 45.13
N THR A 545 11.20 3.95 44.17
CA THR A 545 11.73 3.65 42.85
C THR A 545 11.26 4.71 41.87
N GLN A 546 12.22 5.32 41.17
CA GLN A 546 11.95 6.26 40.09
C GLN A 546 12.23 5.56 38.77
N LEU A 547 11.30 5.66 37.83
CA LEU A 547 11.45 5.14 36.48
C LEU A 547 11.27 6.27 35.48
N ARG A 548 12.07 6.26 34.43
CA ARG A 548 11.96 7.25 33.36
C ARG A 548 12.19 6.64 32.00
N ALA A 549 11.36 7.04 31.04
CA ALA A 549 11.52 6.67 29.65
C ALA A 549 12.74 7.35 29.03
N VAL A 550 13.48 6.60 28.21
CA VAL A 550 14.61 7.13 27.44
C VAL A 550 14.13 8.19 26.43
N ASP A 551 13.00 7.92 25.78
CA ASP A 551 12.43 8.76 24.73
C ASP A 551 11.28 9.64 25.22
N LYS A 552 11.14 10.84 24.62
CA LYS A 552 10.04 11.78 24.89
C LYS A 552 8.70 11.27 24.35
N GLU A 553 8.74 10.69 23.15
CA GLU A 553 7.58 10.10 22.48
C GLU A 553 7.50 8.61 22.78
N TRP A 554 6.46 8.19 23.50
CA TRP A 554 6.23 6.78 23.84
C TRP A 554 4.85 6.27 23.40
N LYS A 555 3.88 7.18 23.24
CA LYS A 555 2.52 6.91 22.77
C LYS A 555 2.32 7.54 21.40
N PHE A 556 1.83 6.74 20.45
CA PHE A 556 1.53 7.19 19.09
C PHE A 556 0.03 7.02 18.81
N PRO A 557 -0.60 7.91 18.02
CA PRO A 557 -2.00 7.76 17.65
C PRO A 557 -2.21 6.61 16.65
N ASN A 558 -1.15 6.27 15.90
CA ASN A 558 -1.23 5.39 14.75
C ASN A 558 -0.20 4.26 14.72
N ASP A 559 0.46 4.01 15.85
CA ASP A 559 1.48 2.98 16.02
C ASP A 559 1.43 2.42 17.45
N ALA A 560 1.99 1.24 17.65
CA ALA A 560 2.05 0.60 18.95
C ALA A 560 2.89 1.45 19.93
N PRO A 561 2.54 1.51 21.23
CA PRO A 561 3.34 2.23 22.19
C PRO A 561 4.75 1.63 22.24
N SER A 562 5.76 2.50 22.30
CA SER A 562 7.14 2.08 22.35
C SER A 562 7.90 2.81 23.44
N VAL A 563 8.47 2.06 24.39
CA VAL A 563 9.22 2.62 25.49
C VAL A 563 10.35 1.71 25.95
N VAL A 564 11.47 2.33 26.33
CA VAL A 564 12.49 1.76 27.22
C VAL A 564 12.44 2.55 28.51
N LEU A 565 12.06 1.90 29.61
CA LEU A 565 12.04 2.49 30.94
C LEU A 565 13.28 2.06 31.70
N ASN A 566 14.03 3.04 32.21
CA ASN A 566 15.20 2.80 33.06
C ASN A 566 14.89 3.18 34.50
N TYR A 567 15.51 2.48 35.46
CA TYR A 567 15.59 2.94 36.83
C TYR A 567 16.37 4.25 36.89
N GLN A 568 15.93 5.21 37.71
CA GLN A 568 16.68 6.41 38.04
C GLN A 568 17.22 6.32 39.45
N ASP A 569 18.50 6.62 39.59
CA ASP A 569 19.16 6.85 40.88
C ASP A 569 19.76 8.27 40.85
N GLY A 570 18.96 9.25 41.28
CA GLY A 570 19.22 10.67 41.06
C GLY A 570 19.31 11.03 39.57
N ASP A 571 20.37 11.72 39.15
CA ASP A 571 20.60 12.12 37.76
C ASP A 571 21.20 11.02 36.87
N LYS A 572 21.53 9.83 37.43
CA LYS A 572 22.14 8.74 36.67
C LYS A 572 21.08 7.75 36.18
N GLN A 573 21.20 7.36 34.90
CA GLN A 573 20.40 6.27 34.33
C GLN A 573 20.92 4.93 34.88
N GLY A 574 20.04 4.23 35.59
CA GLY A 574 20.25 2.85 36.05
C GLY A 574 19.88 1.82 34.98
N GLY A 575 19.75 0.56 35.40
CA GLY A 575 19.39 -0.56 34.51
C GLY A 575 18.01 -0.41 33.85
N VAL A 576 17.76 -1.22 32.81
CA VAL A 576 16.45 -1.27 32.12
C VAL A 576 15.44 -1.97 33.02
N ALA A 577 14.35 -1.27 33.37
CA ALA A 577 13.23 -1.81 34.13
C ALA A 577 12.24 -2.58 33.24
N LEU A 578 11.97 -2.07 32.03
CA LEU A 578 11.28 -2.81 30.98
C LEU A 578 11.55 -2.20 29.60
N GLN A 579 11.34 -3.01 28.57
CA GLN A 579 11.48 -2.58 27.19
C GLN A 579 10.35 -3.18 26.34
N THR A 580 9.61 -2.33 25.63
CA THR A 580 8.70 -2.81 24.59
C THR A 580 9.48 -3.30 23.38
N ALA A 581 9.10 -4.45 22.86
CA ALA A 581 9.55 -4.96 21.57
C ALA A 581 8.57 -4.52 20.47
N VAL A 582 8.33 -5.39 19.48
CA VAL A 582 7.38 -5.16 18.38
C VAL A 582 6.03 -5.82 18.63
N THR A 583 5.01 -5.43 17.87
CA THR A 583 3.75 -6.17 17.80
C THR A 583 3.89 -7.48 17.06
N ARG A 584 3.03 -8.45 17.36
CA ARG A 584 3.03 -9.74 16.65
C ARG A 584 2.61 -9.53 15.20
N ARG A 585 3.25 -10.26 14.28
CA ARG A 585 2.89 -10.24 12.86
C ARG A 585 1.40 -10.56 12.68
N ASN A 586 0.71 -9.76 11.87
CA ASN A 586 -0.74 -9.84 11.59
C ASN A 586 -1.65 -9.67 12.81
N HIS A 587 -1.11 -9.29 13.97
CA HIS A 587 -1.82 -9.16 15.24
C HIS A 587 -1.36 -7.86 15.92
N CYS A 588 -1.85 -6.73 15.41
CA CYS A 588 -1.50 -5.41 15.94
C CYS A 588 -2.05 -5.17 17.35
N GLU A 589 -3.01 -5.98 17.80
CA GLU A 589 -3.53 -6.00 19.16
C GLU A 589 -2.54 -6.59 20.18
N MET A 590 -1.56 -7.39 19.74
CA MET A 590 -0.59 -8.03 20.62
C MET A 590 0.77 -7.32 20.60
N LEU A 591 1.19 -6.77 21.74
CA LEU A 591 2.51 -6.15 21.94
C LEU A 591 3.35 -6.99 22.92
N LYS A 592 4.62 -7.23 22.58
CA LYS A 592 5.56 -7.93 23.46
C LYS A 592 6.38 -6.92 24.28
N VAL A 593 6.56 -7.20 25.56
CA VAL A 593 7.38 -6.42 26.49
C VAL A 593 8.38 -7.35 27.18
N CYS A 594 9.64 -6.96 27.20
CA CYS A 594 10.72 -7.69 27.84
C CYS A 594 10.93 -7.17 29.27
N ILE A 595 11.09 -8.10 30.22
CA ILE A 595 11.23 -7.78 31.64
C ILE A 595 12.50 -8.43 32.24
N PRO A 596 13.32 -7.66 32.99
CA PRO A 596 14.64 -8.11 33.47
C PRO A 596 14.56 -9.04 34.68
N SER A 597 13.44 -9.06 35.41
CA SER A 597 13.25 -9.82 36.64
C SER A 597 12.36 -11.04 36.43
N LYS A 598 12.66 -12.15 37.12
CA LYS A 598 11.80 -13.34 37.18
C LYS A 598 10.62 -13.17 38.16
N THR A 599 10.76 -12.24 39.09
CA THR A 599 9.73 -11.88 40.07
C THR A 599 9.31 -10.43 39.80
N PRO A 600 8.16 -10.21 39.15
CA PRO A 600 7.74 -8.87 38.78
C PRO A 600 7.32 -8.12 40.04
N ASP A 601 8.06 -7.04 40.33
CA ASP A 601 7.79 -6.13 41.43
C ASP A 601 6.77 -5.05 41.02
N PHE A 602 6.38 -4.20 41.98
CA PHE A 602 5.49 -3.08 41.68
C PHE A 602 6.05 -2.15 40.60
N ALA A 603 7.38 -1.99 40.55
CA ALA A 603 8.05 -1.18 39.54
C ALA A 603 7.91 -1.74 38.12
N THR A 604 7.81 -3.06 37.98
CA THR A 604 7.53 -3.71 36.69
C THR A 604 6.04 -3.71 36.35
N LEU A 605 5.17 -3.95 37.34
CA LEU A 605 3.72 -4.11 37.11
C LEU A 605 2.98 -2.78 36.85
N ALA A 606 3.34 -1.70 37.56
CA ALA A 606 2.65 -0.41 37.46
C ALA A 606 2.75 0.22 36.04
N PRO A 607 3.90 0.22 35.36
CA PRO A 607 3.97 0.75 34.00
C PRO A 607 3.21 -0.09 32.96
N LEU A 608 3.09 -1.41 33.17
CA LEU A 608 2.42 -2.31 32.22
C LEU A 608 0.94 -1.98 32.05
N GLY A 609 0.26 -1.49 33.10
CA GLY A 609 -1.13 -1.04 32.97
C GLY A 609 -1.27 0.18 32.05
N ILE A 610 -0.37 1.16 32.17
CA ILE A 610 -0.34 2.34 31.28
C ILE A 610 -0.06 1.92 29.83
N LEU A 611 0.88 0.99 29.62
CA LEU A 611 1.18 0.46 28.29
C LEU A 611 0.02 -0.35 27.70
N LEU A 612 -0.70 -1.12 28.52
CA LEU A 612 -1.87 -1.87 28.08
C LEU A 612 -3.03 -0.95 27.67
N MET A 613 -3.26 0.16 28.38
CA MET A 613 -4.22 1.19 27.94
C MET A 613 -3.84 1.83 26.61
N ALA A 614 -2.55 2.14 26.42
CA ALA A 614 -2.06 2.69 25.16
C ALA A 614 -2.20 1.66 24.02
N GLN A 615 -1.90 0.39 24.29
CA GLN A 615 -2.05 -0.71 23.36
C GLN A 615 -3.52 -0.98 23.01
N GLN A 616 -4.45 -0.86 23.96
CA GLN A 616 -5.89 -0.93 23.69
C GLN A 616 -6.34 0.18 22.73
N THR A 617 -5.86 1.40 22.94
CA THR A 617 -6.15 2.53 22.03
C THR A 617 -5.62 2.23 20.61
N PHE A 618 -4.40 1.70 20.51
CA PHE A 618 -3.80 1.33 19.23
C PHE A 618 -4.51 0.14 18.56
N ALA A 619 -4.89 -0.88 19.33
CA ALA A 619 -5.64 -2.04 18.84
C ALA A 619 -6.98 -1.60 18.22
N GLN A 620 -7.71 -0.71 18.89
CA GLN A 620 -8.93 -0.11 18.33
C GLN A 620 -8.63 0.63 17.02
N TYR A 621 -7.60 1.47 17.00
CA TYR A 621 -7.19 2.19 15.78
C TYR A 621 -6.80 1.28 14.61
N CYS A 622 -6.15 0.15 14.90
CA CYS A 622 -5.66 -0.80 13.91
C CYS A 622 -6.77 -1.72 13.38
N LEU A 623 -7.69 -2.15 14.26
CA LEU A 623 -8.71 -3.14 13.94
C LEU A 623 -10.00 -2.53 13.38
N LEU A 624 -10.26 -1.23 13.63
CA LEU A 624 -11.41 -0.56 13.04
C LEU A 624 -11.29 -0.52 11.51
N PRO A 625 -12.28 -1.03 10.76
CA PRO A 625 -12.30 -0.92 9.31
C PRO A 625 -12.38 0.56 8.95
N ARG A 626 -11.28 1.12 8.44
CA ARG A 626 -11.27 2.52 8.02
C ARG A 626 -11.96 2.66 6.68
N ILE A 627 -13.14 3.24 6.72
CA ILE A 627 -13.64 4.07 5.62
C ILE A 627 -12.79 5.34 5.67
N TYR A 628 -11.62 5.30 5.05
CA TYR A 628 -10.72 6.43 4.77
C TYR A 628 -10.84 7.65 5.71
N SER A 629 -10.53 7.50 7.01
CA SER A 629 -10.28 8.64 7.89
C SER A 629 -8.78 8.84 8.07
N ILE A 630 -8.34 10.08 7.81
CA ILE A 630 -6.98 10.57 7.99
C ILE A 630 -6.72 10.81 9.47
#